data_AF-A0A2I2KTG5-F1
#
_entry.id   AF-A0A2I2KTG5-F1
#
_cell.length_a   1.000
_cell.length_b   1.000
_cell.length_c   1.000
_cell.angle_alpha   90.00
_cell.angle_beta   90.00
_cell.angle_gamma   90.00
#
_symmetry.space_group_name_H-M   'P 1'
#
loop_
_entity.id
_entity.type
_entity.pdbx_description
1 polymer ?
#
loop_
_entity_poly.entity_id
_entity_poly.type
_entity_poly.pdbx_seq_one_letter_code
_entity_poly.pdbx_strand_id
1 'polypeptide(L)'
;MAGDADRAAQKIVEDFAADLAALRQQYGNPSYAAMGNVVRHMKDVEGSKSTFGRMFQRPTGIPSAEHLRGFLIALGQRDLVDEWEGRRQAAQAAIEAIRRQPESTLPEEQTQNSPAITARELVSSAEPRLPHQQPRRWRPFTLGLVCAGIITFPLGFVTGKASTAAPASVAPGAVRGKPDIQAACDRDYGKGRIATITNPDSSSSWECLAPGTAPEPGKNGVAISDQCARQWPGSESRALSDRDPWSWRCIQRG
;
A
#
# COMPACT_ATOMS: atom_id res chain seq x y z
N MET A 1 2.05 -15.95 -37.76
CA MET A 1 1.03 -15.02 -37.25
C MET A 1 1.35 -14.65 -35.81
N ALA A 2 2.57 -14.13 -35.57
CA ALA A 2 3.07 -13.82 -34.21
C ALA A 2 2.29 -12.71 -33.48
N GLY A 3 1.40 -11.98 -34.18
CA GLY A 3 0.77 -10.78 -33.65
C GLY A 3 -0.27 -10.99 -32.55
N ASP A 4 -1.00 -12.11 -32.52
CA ASP A 4 -2.12 -12.26 -31.57
C ASP A 4 -1.66 -12.73 -30.19
N ALA A 5 -0.72 -13.67 -30.12
CA ALA A 5 -0.09 -14.09 -28.86
C ALA A 5 0.70 -12.94 -28.22
N ASP A 6 1.46 -12.19 -29.02
CA ASP A 6 2.19 -11.01 -28.53
C ASP A 6 1.24 -9.91 -28.06
N ARG A 7 0.11 -9.68 -28.77
CA ARG A 7 -0.91 -8.71 -28.33
C ARG A 7 -1.57 -9.14 -27.01
N ALA A 8 -1.86 -10.42 -26.83
CA ALA A 8 -2.45 -10.93 -25.59
C ALA A 8 -1.46 -10.81 -24.40
N ALA A 9 -0.19 -11.17 -24.61
CA ALA A 9 0.85 -10.99 -23.61
C ALA A 9 1.07 -9.52 -23.25
N GLN A 10 1.08 -8.64 -24.26
CA GLN A 10 1.20 -7.20 -24.06
C GLN A 10 0.02 -6.63 -23.26
N LYS A 11 -1.20 -7.13 -23.49
CA LYS A 11 -2.37 -6.71 -22.72
C LYS A 11 -2.22 -7.04 -21.22
N ILE A 12 -1.71 -8.22 -20.88
CA ILE A 12 -1.46 -8.60 -19.47
C ILE A 12 -0.46 -7.66 -18.82
N VAL A 13 0.59 -7.29 -19.55
CA VAL A 13 1.62 -6.33 -19.10
C VAL A 13 1.01 -4.95 -18.85
N GLU A 14 0.15 -4.48 -19.75
CA GLU A 14 -0.56 -3.19 -19.64
C GLU A 14 -1.54 -3.18 -18.47
N ASP A 15 -2.34 -4.23 -18.30
CA ASP A 15 -3.29 -4.36 -17.19
C ASP A 15 -2.54 -4.33 -15.84
N PHE A 16 -1.42 -5.07 -15.72
CA PHE A 16 -0.60 -5.07 -14.50
C PHE A 16 0.02 -3.69 -14.21
N ALA A 17 0.47 -2.98 -15.24
CA ALA A 17 0.99 -1.61 -15.09
C ALA A 17 -0.10 -0.62 -14.67
N ALA A 18 -1.32 -0.77 -15.20
CA ALA A 18 -2.47 0.04 -14.83
C ALA A 18 -2.88 -0.19 -13.36
N ASP A 19 -2.85 -1.43 -12.90
CA ASP A 19 -3.11 -1.77 -11.50
C ASP A 19 -2.11 -1.11 -10.55
N LEU A 20 -0.81 -1.16 -10.87
CA LEU A 20 0.21 -0.48 -10.08
C LEU A 20 0.04 1.05 -10.13
N ALA A 21 -0.38 1.62 -11.26
CA ALA A 21 -0.65 3.05 -11.38
C ALA A 21 -1.85 3.48 -10.52
N ALA A 22 -2.91 2.66 -10.46
CA ALA A 22 -4.06 2.87 -9.58
C ALA A 22 -3.64 2.82 -8.11
N LEU A 23 -2.79 1.84 -7.74
CA LEU A 23 -2.21 1.78 -6.40
C LEU A 23 -1.44 3.07 -6.07
N ARG A 24 -0.60 3.55 -6.99
CA ARG A 24 0.13 4.81 -6.79
C ARG A 24 -0.83 5.99 -6.53
N GLN A 25 -1.91 6.09 -7.28
CA GLN A 25 -2.91 7.15 -7.11
C GLN A 25 -3.62 7.07 -5.76
N GLN A 26 -3.97 5.85 -5.32
CA GLN A 26 -4.60 5.61 -4.01
C GLN A 26 -3.73 6.10 -2.85
N TYR A 27 -2.40 6.01 -2.96
CA TYR A 27 -1.45 6.42 -1.92
C TYR A 27 -0.80 7.79 -2.17
N GLY A 28 -1.58 8.74 -2.69
CA GLY A 28 -1.16 10.15 -2.80
C GLY A 28 -0.35 10.48 -4.04
N ASN A 29 -0.27 9.57 -5.01
CA ASN A 29 0.32 9.77 -6.33
C ASN A 29 1.77 10.32 -6.32
N PRO A 30 2.70 9.74 -5.54
CA PRO A 30 4.07 10.23 -5.48
C PRO A 30 4.73 10.23 -6.86
N SER A 31 5.53 11.27 -7.14
CA SER A 31 6.26 11.35 -8.40
C SER A 31 7.22 10.17 -8.56
N TYR A 32 7.45 9.71 -9.80
CA TYR A 32 8.44 8.65 -10.06
C TYR A 32 9.85 9.05 -9.60
N ALA A 33 10.14 10.35 -9.59
CA ALA A 33 11.35 10.91 -9.02
C ALA A 33 11.46 10.67 -7.51
N ALA A 34 10.39 10.96 -6.77
CA ALA A 34 10.32 10.76 -5.33
C ALA A 34 10.45 9.27 -4.99
N MET A 35 9.69 8.41 -5.68
CA MET A 35 9.80 6.97 -5.51
C MET A 35 11.22 6.47 -5.80
N GLY A 36 11.80 6.85 -6.95
CA GLY A 36 13.17 6.45 -7.30
C GLY A 36 14.23 6.92 -6.33
N ASN A 37 14.01 8.02 -5.60
CA ASN A 37 14.90 8.44 -4.52
C ASN A 37 14.78 7.52 -3.30
N VAL A 38 13.58 7.06 -2.94
CA VAL A 38 13.39 6.09 -1.84
C VAL A 38 14.09 4.77 -2.16
N VAL A 39 13.94 4.29 -3.39
CA VAL A 39 14.44 2.96 -3.77
C VAL A 39 15.95 2.95 -4.04
N ARG A 40 16.57 4.10 -4.34
CA ARG A 40 18.02 4.20 -4.63
C ARG A 40 18.92 3.68 -3.51
N HIS A 41 18.44 3.71 -2.27
CA HIS A 41 19.20 3.28 -1.09
C HIS A 41 18.95 1.80 -0.73
N MET A 42 18.11 1.08 -1.47
CA MET A 42 17.85 -0.34 -1.23
C MET A 42 18.95 -1.19 -1.86
N LYS A 43 19.59 -2.04 -1.03
CA LYS A 43 20.77 -2.83 -1.41
C LYS A 43 20.53 -3.84 -2.54
N ASP A 44 19.28 -4.12 -2.87
CA ASP A 44 18.86 -5.17 -3.79
C ASP A 44 17.86 -4.67 -4.85
N VAL A 45 17.82 -3.36 -5.14
CA VAL A 45 16.97 -2.84 -6.22
C VAL A 45 17.82 -2.04 -7.20
N GLU A 46 18.37 -2.74 -8.20
CA GLU A 46 19.10 -2.11 -9.30
C GLU A 46 18.14 -1.40 -10.25
N GLY A 47 17.90 -0.11 -10.03
CA GLY A 47 17.00 0.67 -10.86
C GLY A 47 17.20 2.17 -10.75
N SER A 48 17.68 2.79 -11.83
CA SER A 48 17.71 4.24 -11.96
C SER A 48 16.30 4.83 -11.97
N LYS A 49 16.18 6.15 -11.71
CA LYS A 49 14.96 6.97 -11.83
C LYS A 49 14.13 6.69 -13.11
N SER A 50 14.79 6.23 -14.18
CA SER A 50 14.18 5.87 -15.45
C SER A 50 13.36 4.57 -15.43
N THR A 51 13.60 3.67 -14.48
CA THR A 51 12.99 2.33 -14.48
C THR A 51 11.51 2.37 -14.09
N PHE A 52 11.16 3.10 -13.02
CA PHE A 52 9.75 3.30 -12.67
C PHE A 52 9.00 4.06 -13.77
N GLY A 53 9.56 5.15 -14.30
CA GLY A 53 8.92 5.88 -15.40
C GLY A 53 8.61 4.98 -16.60
N ARG A 54 9.57 4.13 -17.00
CA ARG A 54 9.37 3.15 -18.09
C ARG A 54 8.31 2.10 -17.76
N MET A 55 8.30 1.56 -16.55
CA MET A 55 7.30 0.58 -16.11
C MET A 55 5.86 1.07 -16.26
N PHE A 56 5.61 2.37 -16.09
CA PHE A 56 4.25 2.91 -16.15
C PHE A 56 3.90 3.55 -17.48
N GLN A 57 4.84 4.24 -18.12
CA GLN A 57 4.57 4.99 -19.34
C GLN A 57 4.66 4.10 -20.58
N ARG A 58 5.53 3.09 -20.56
CA ARG A 58 5.81 2.19 -21.69
C ARG A 58 6.15 0.80 -21.15
N PRO A 59 5.18 0.08 -20.58
CA PRO A 59 5.43 -1.21 -19.96
C PRO A 59 5.87 -2.23 -21.02
N THR A 60 7.14 -2.63 -20.98
CA THR A 60 7.73 -3.63 -21.88
C THR A 60 7.72 -5.05 -21.28
N GLY A 61 7.25 -5.19 -20.05
CA GLY A 61 7.19 -6.45 -19.33
C GLY A 61 6.72 -6.28 -17.89
N ILE A 62 6.50 -7.42 -17.23
CA ILE A 62 6.22 -7.48 -15.80
C ILE A 62 7.48 -7.07 -15.03
N PRO A 63 7.41 -6.17 -14.04
CA PRO A 63 8.57 -5.80 -13.25
C PRO A 63 9.14 -7.01 -12.50
N SER A 64 10.46 -7.00 -12.28
CA SER A 64 11.11 -7.94 -11.37
C SER A 64 10.54 -7.81 -9.96
N ALA A 65 10.63 -8.88 -9.16
CA ALA A 65 10.23 -8.87 -7.75
C ALA A 65 10.86 -7.71 -6.95
N GLU A 66 12.15 -7.43 -7.18
CA GLU A 66 12.90 -6.34 -6.53
C GLU A 66 12.30 -4.96 -6.83
N HIS A 67 12.08 -4.64 -8.11
CA HIS A 67 11.41 -3.40 -8.52
C HIS A 67 9.99 -3.26 -7.94
N LEU A 68 9.22 -4.34 -7.91
CA LEU A 68 7.88 -4.33 -7.32
C LEU A 68 7.94 -4.08 -5.81
N ARG A 69 8.85 -4.75 -5.10
CA ARG A 69 9.06 -4.54 -3.66
C ARG A 69 9.51 -3.12 -3.37
N GLY A 70 10.45 -2.59 -4.16
CA GLY A 70 10.89 -1.19 -4.06
C GLY A 70 9.76 -0.20 -4.31
N PHE A 71 8.90 -0.46 -5.30
CA PHE A 71 7.70 0.34 -5.56
C PHE A 71 6.77 0.38 -4.34
N LEU A 72 6.43 -0.78 -3.78
CA LEU A 72 5.51 -0.88 -2.64
C LEU A 72 6.10 -0.25 -1.37
N ILE A 73 7.41 -0.41 -1.13
CA ILE A 73 8.12 0.27 -0.04
C ILE A 73 8.09 1.78 -0.23
N ALA A 74 8.26 2.28 -1.46
CA ALA A 74 8.17 3.71 -1.75
C ALA A 74 6.77 4.29 -1.53
N LEU A 75 5.73 3.46 -1.59
CA LEU A 75 4.36 3.81 -1.20
C LEU A 75 4.06 3.61 0.31
N GLY A 76 5.03 3.12 1.07
CA GLY A 76 4.84 2.76 2.48
C GLY A 76 4.01 1.49 2.71
N GLN A 77 3.72 0.72 1.66
CA GLN A 77 2.84 -0.47 1.69
C GLN A 77 3.63 -1.78 1.78
N ARG A 78 4.37 -1.97 2.88
CA ARG A 78 5.22 -3.17 3.05
C ARG A 78 4.42 -4.46 3.25
N ASP A 79 3.24 -4.33 3.80
CA ASP A 79 2.26 -5.40 4.04
C ASP A 79 1.65 -5.95 2.75
N LEU A 80 1.66 -5.18 1.67
CA LEU A 80 1.14 -5.59 0.37
C LEU A 80 2.16 -6.37 -0.49
N VAL A 81 3.41 -6.54 -0.03
CA VAL A 81 4.49 -7.14 -0.84
C VAL A 81 4.14 -8.55 -1.28
N ASP A 82 3.73 -9.42 -0.36
CA ASP A 82 3.45 -10.83 -0.66
C ASP A 82 2.25 -11.00 -1.61
N GLU A 83 1.20 -10.19 -1.40
CA GLU A 83 0.01 -10.18 -2.26
C GLU A 83 0.37 -9.81 -3.71
N TRP A 84 1.11 -8.71 -3.87
CA TRP A 84 1.48 -8.21 -5.19
C TRP A 84 2.53 -9.09 -5.87
N GLU A 85 3.41 -9.74 -5.11
CA GLU A 85 4.32 -10.74 -5.65
C GLU A 85 3.55 -11.96 -6.19
N GLY A 86 2.48 -12.40 -5.53
CA GLY A 86 1.57 -13.41 -6.05
C GLY A 86 0.92 -12.98 -7.38
N ARG A 87 0.42 -11.73 -7.46
CA ARG A 87 -0.15 -11.18 -8.71
C ARG A 87 0.88 -11.12 -9.84
N ARG A 88 2.11 -10.72 -9.52
CA ARG A 88 3.24 -10.67 -10.46
C ARG A 88 3.56 -12.05 -11.03
N GLN A 89 3.63 -13.06 -10.17
CA GLN A 89 3.88 -14.45 -10.58
C GLN A 89 2.75 -14.97 -11.47
N ALA A 90 1.48 -14.70 -11.12
CA ALA A 90 0.33 -15.09 -11.93
C ALA A 90 0.35 -14.44 -13.33
N ALA A 91 0.65 -13.14 -13.42
CA ALA A 91 0.80 -12.44 -14.69
C ALA A 91 1.93 -13.02 -15.55
N GLN A 92 3.07 -13.33 -14.93
CA GLN A 92 4.21 -13.92 -15.62
C GLN A 92 3.90 -15.33 -16.13
N ALA A 93 3.25 -16.17 -15.33
CA ALA A 93 2.82 -17.50 -15.74
C ALA A 93 1.81 -17.44 -16.91
N ALA A 94 0.89 -16.48 -16.91
CA ALA A 94 -0.06 -16.29 -18.01
C ALA A 94 0.64 -15.89 -19.32
N ILE A 95 1.65 -15.01 -19.26
CA ILE A 95 2.47 -14.64 -20.42
C ILE A 95 3.23 -15.85 -20.97
N GLU A 96 3.83 -16.65 -20.08
CA GLU A 96 4.51 -17.88 -20.48
C GLU A 96 3.56 -18.90 -21.10
N ALA A 97 2.35 -19.06 -20.55
CA ALA A 97 1.33 -19.96 -21.10
C ALA A 97 0.93 -19.56 -22.52
N ILE A 98 0.71 -18.27 -22.78
CA ILE A 98 0.39 -17.75 -24.12
C ILE A 98 1.53 -18.03 -25.10
N ARG A 99 2.79 -17.82 -24.69
CA ARG A 99 3.96 -18.06 -25.55
C ARG A 99 4.22 -19.54 -25.83
N ARG A 100 3.83 -20.42 -24.90
CA ARG A 100 3.98 -21.88 -25.05
C ARG A 100 2.86 -22.52 -25.85
N GLN A 101 1.75 -21.84 -26.11
CA GLN A 101 0.77 -22.37 -27.05
C GLN A 101 1.49 -22.55 -28.39
N PRO A 102 1.69 -23.80 -28.84
CA PRO A 102 2.25 -24.01 -30.16
C PRO A 102 1.33 -23.24 -31.12
N GLU A 103 1.93 -22.50 -32.06
CA GLU A 103 1.21 -22.03 -33.25
C GLU A 103 0.57 -23.29 -33.82
N SER A 104 -0.67 -23.55 -33.42
CA SER A 104 -1.37 -24.76 -33.81
C SER A 104 -1.47 -24.64 -35.30
N THR A 105 -0.66 -25.46 -35.96
CA THR A 105 -0.80 -25.89 -37.33
C THR A 105 -2.29 -25.97 -37.60
N LEU A 106 -2.81 -24.93 -38.25
CA LEU A 106 -4.12 -24.98 -38.86
C LEU A 106 -4.10 -26.23 -39.74
N PRO A 107 -5.00 -27.20 -39.55
CA PRO A 107 -5.42 -27.98 -40.68
C PRO A 107 -6.02 -26.94 -41.65
N GLU A 108 -5.29 -26.61 -42.72
CA GLU A 108 -5.89 -26.08 -43.93
C GLU A 108 -6.91 -27.11 -44.40
N GLU A 109 -8.15 -27.03 -43.93
CA GLU A 109 -9.38 -27.51 -44.58
C GLU A 109 -10.48 -27.60 -43.52
N GLN A 110 -11.34 -26.59 -43.48
CA GLN A 110 -12.72 -26.72 -43.94
C GLN A 110 -13.43 -25.38 -43.76
N THR A 111 -13.25 -24.54 -44.77
CA THR A 111 -14.17 -23.48 -45.10
C THR A 111 -15.52 -24.13 -45.43
N GLN A 112 -16.46 -24.16 -44.49
CA GLN A 112 -17.89 -24.00 -44.79
C GLN A 112 -18.75 -23.99 -43.53
N ASN A 113 -19.36 -22.82 -43.32
CA ASN A 113 -20.68 -22.64 -42.70
C ASN A 113 -20.81 -23.02 -41.22
N SER A 114 -20.44 -22.10 -40.33
CA SER A 114 -21.17 -22.00 -39.06
C SER A 114 -21.31 -20.56 -38.54
N PRO A 115 -22.47 -20.22 -37.95
CA PRO A 115 -22.88 -18.86 -37.65
C PRO A 115 -22.07 -18.27 -36.49
N ALA A 116 -21.83 -16.96 -36.58
CA ALA A 116 -21.05 -16.18 -35.64
C ALA A 116 -21.56 -16.29 -34.20
N ILE A 117 -20.85 -17.04 -33.36
CA ILE A 117 -20.96 -16.95 -31.90
C ILE A 117 -19.98 -15.85 -31.47
N THR A 118 -20.53 -14.72 -31.07
CA THR A 118 -19.77 -13.56 -30.58
C THR A 118 -19.10 -13.87 -29.25
N ALA A 119 -17.83 -13.45 -29.10
CA ALA A 119 -16.93 -13.71 -27.96
C ALA A 119 -17.36 -13.12 -26.59
N ARG A 120 -18.64 -12.78 -26.41
CA ARG A 120 -19.17 -12.20 -25.19
C ARG A 120 -19.56 -13.26 -24.14
N GLU A 121 -19.69 -14.53 -24.53
CA GLU A 121 -20.14 -15.60 -23.62
C GLU A 121 -19.02 -16.34 -22.87
N LEU A 122 -17.76 -16.25 -23.30
CA LEU A 122 -16.67 -17.02 -22.67
C LEU A 122 -16.03 -16.36 -21.42
N VAL A 123 -16.47 -15.16 -21.03
CA VAL A 123 -15.94 -14.44 -19.85
C VAL A 123 -17.00 -14.28 -18.74
N SER A 124 -17.90 -15.25 -18.59
CA SER A 124 -18.97 -15.22 -17.57
C SER A 124 -18.95 -16.43 -16.62
N SER A 125 -17.78 -16.89 -16.17
CA SER A 125 -17.69 -17.98 -15.18
C SER A 125 -16.61 -17.86 -14.10
N ALA A 126 -15.98 -16.69 -13.95
CA ALA A 126 -15.06 -16.44 -12.84
C ALA A 126 -15.39 -15.11 -12.14
N GLU A 127 -16.58 -15.04 -11.55
CA GLU A 127 -16.98 -13.92 -10.72
C GLU A 127 -16.75 -14.29 -9.23
N PRO A 128 -15.74 -13.74 -8.55
CA PRO A 128 -15.69 -13.81 -7.10
C PRO A 128 -16.84 -12.95 -6.55
N ARG A 129 -17.74 -13.58 -5.79
CA ARG A 129 -18.82 -12.91 -5.06
C ARG A 129 -18.21 -11.90 -4.06
N LEU A 130 -18.05 -10.66 -4.49
CA LEU A 130 -17.89 -9.52 -3.61
C LEU A 130 -19.24 -9.24 -2.93
N PRO A 131 -19.29 -9.02 -1.61
CA PRO A 131 -20.52 -8.60 -0.96
C PRO A 131 -20.93 -7.23 -1.50
N HIS A 132 -22.18 -7.13 -1.96
CA HIS A 132 -22.86 -5.90 -2.37
C HIS A 132 -22.60 -4.76 -1.39
N GLN A 133 -21.68 -3.85 -1.72
CA GLN A 133 -21.72 -2.49 -1.19
C GLN A 133 -22.70 -1.69 -2.03
N GLN A 134 -23.82 -1.32 -1.40
CA GLN A 134 -24.78 -0.42 -1.99
C GLN A 134 -24.17 0.94 -2.29
N PRO A 135 -24.61 1.62 -3.36
CA PRO A 135 -24.19 2.99 -3.64
C PRO A 135 -24.69 3.91 -2.53
N ARG A 136 -23.76 4.41 -1.70
CA ARG A 136 -24.03 5.53 -0.79
C ARG A 136 -24.37 6.76 -1.62
N ARG A 137 -25.67 6.99 -1.83
CA ARG A 137 -26.21 8.28 -2.25
C ARG A 137 -25.71 9.34 -1.29
N TRP A 138 -24.90 10.26 -1.80
CA TRP A 138 -24.59 11.51 -1.14
C TRP A 138 -25.88 12.30 -0.97
N ARG A 139 -26.39 12.35 0.27
CA ARG A 139 -27.42 13.32 0.65
C ARG A 139 -26.71 14.58 1.15
N PRO A 140 -27.11 15.78 0.70
CA PRO A 140 -26.64 17.01 1.30
C PRO A 140 -27.11 17.06 2.77
N PHE A 141 -26.19 17.35 3.68
CA PHE A 141 -26.51 17.63 5.07
C PHE A 141 -27.32 18.92 5.15
N THR A 142 -28.64 18.80 5.29
CA THR A 142 -29.48 19.85 5.86
C THR A 142 -29.33 19.80 7.37
N LEU A 143 -28.81 20.89 7.97
CA LEU A 143 -28.90 21.14 9.40
C LEU A 143 -30.38 21.26 9.77
N GLY A 144 -30.94 20.18 10.31
CA GLY A 144 -32.27 20.14 10.91
C GLY A 144 -32.14 20.06 12.42
N LEU A 145 -32.32 21.21 13.08
CA LEU A 145 -32.58 21.33 14.51
C LEU A 145 -33.90 20.60 14.82
N VAL A 146 -33.88 19.48 15.54
CA VAL A 146 -35.12 18.83 16.03
C VAL A 146 -34.97 18.46 17.50
N CYS A 147 -35.93 18.96 18.26
CA CYS A 147 -36.12 18.84 19.68
C CYS A 147 -36.32 17.40 20.19
N ALA A 148 -35.92 17.21 21.45
CA ALA A 148 -36.54 16.39 22.49
C ALA A 148 -37.33 15.14 22.06
N GLY A 149 -36.74 13.97 22.35
CA GLY A 149 -37.45 12.70 22.43
C GLY A 149 -36.69 11.75 23.35
N ILE A 150 -37.07 11.72 24.63
CA ILE A 150 -36.58 10.75 25.61
C ILE A 150 -37.15 9.38 25.22
N ILE A 151 -36.30 8.51 24.66
CA ILE A 151 -36.65 7.09 24.47
C ILE A 151 -36.10 6.33 25.67
N THR A 152 -36.99 6.00 26.59
CA THR A 152 -36.74 5.13 27.73
C THR A 152 -36.73 3.67 27.23
N PHE A 153 -35.56 3.10 27.00
CA PHE A 153 -35.40 1.66 26.78
C PHE A 153 -35.32 0.94 28.13
N PRO A 154 -36.07 -0.16 28.35
CA PRO A 154 -35.90 -0.99 29.53
C PRO A 154 -34.52 -1.66 29.50
N LEU A 155 -33.68 -1.34 30.48
CA LEU A 155 -32.43 -2.06 30.75
C LEU A 155 -32.75 -3.50 31.16
N GLY A 156 -32.71 -4.41 30.20
CA GLY A 156 -32.51 -5.83 30.48
C GLY A 156 -31.09 -6.03 30.99
N PHE A 157 -30.94 -6.23 32.30
CA PHE A 157 -29.71 -6.67 32.94
C PHE A 157 -29.36 -8.09 32.43
N VAL A 158 -28.56 -8.18 31.38
CA VAL A 158 -27.85 -9.42 31.05
C VAL A 158 -26.62 -9.46 31.95
N THR A 159 -26.71 -10.21 33.06
CA THR A 159 -25.59 -10.59 33.91
C THR A 159 -24.70 -11.61 33.19
N GLY A 160 -24.11 -11.18 32.07
CA GLY A 160 -23.02 -11.89 31.44
C GLY A 160 -21.80 -11.76 32.34
N LYS A 161 -21.31 -12.88 32.89
CA LYS A 161 -19.99 -12.95 33.53
C LYS A 161 -18.96 -12.56 32.47
N ALA A 162 -18.60 -11.28 32.41
CA ALA A 162 -17.45 -10.82 31.67
C ALA A 162 -16.24 -11.44 32.37
N SER A 163 -15.73 -12.53 31.80
CA SER A 163 -14.39 -13.03 32.12
C SER A 163 -13.44 -11.89 31.83
N THR A 164 -13.07 -11.17 32.89
CA THR A 164 -11.98 -10.23 32.91
C THR A 164 -10.74 -11.06 32.65
N ALA A 165 -10.39 -11.19 31.37
CA ALA A 165 -9.08 -11.71 30.98
C ALA A 165 -8.07 -10.81 31.68
N ALA A 166 -7.28 -11.40 32.58
CA ALA A 166 -6.20 -10.69 33.24
C ALA A 166 -5.36 -9.99 32.16
N PRO A 167 -4.97 -8.72 32.35
CA PRO A 167 -4.14 -8.04 31.38
C PRO A 167 -2.90 -8.90 31.14
N ALA A 168 -2.73 -9.36 29.90
CA ALA A 168 -1.56 -10.15 29.53
C ALA A 168 -0.32 -9.29 29.84
N SER A 169 0.43 -9.68 30.87
CA SER A 169 1.69 -9.03 31.23
C SER A 169 2.60 -9.11 30.02
N VAL A 170 2.81 -7.97 29.38
CA VAL A 170 3.71 -7.89 28.24
C VAL A 170 5.13 -7.94 28.77
N ALA A 171 5.89 -8.91 28.26
CA ALA A 171 7.26 -9.11 28.68
C ALA A 171 8.09 -7.82 28.46
N PRO A 172 8.96 -7.47 29.43
CA PRO A 172 10.06 -6.53 29.21
C PRO A 172 10.74 -6.74 27.85
N GLY A 173 10.98 -5.66 27.10
CA GLY A 173 11.65 -5.75 25.80
C GLY A 173 10.73 -6.12 24.63
N ALA A 174 9.44 -6.37 24.85
CA ALA A 174 8.51 -6.61 23.74
C ALA A 174 8.34 -5.36 22.86
N VAL A 175 8.41 -5.57 21.54
CA VAL A 175 8.15 -4.51 20.55
C VAL A 175 6.64 -4.26 20.49
N ARG A 176 6.22 -3.04 20.82
CA ARG A 176 4.80 -2.62 20.83
C ARG A 176 4.32 -2.12 19.46
N GLY A 177 5.21 -1.50 18.69
CA GLY A 177 4.85 -0.93 17.40
C GLY A 177 5.83 0.13 16.89
N LYS A 178 5.43 0.82 15.82
CA LYS A 178 6.15 1.99 15.27
C LYS A 178 5.54 3.27 15.83
N PRO A 179 6.35 4.24 16.28
CA PRO A 179 5.83 5.54 16.69
C PRO A 179 5.15 6.27 15.53
N ASP A 180 4.02 6.91 15.81
CA ASP A 180 3.35 7.83 14.87
C ASP A 180 4.04 9.19 14.91
N ILE A 181 5.03 9.35 14.04
CA ILE A 181 5.86 10.55 13.93
C ILE A 181 5.02 11.78 13.51
N GLN A 182 3.98 11.58 12.69
CA GLN A 182 3.12 12.69 12.26
C GLN A 182 2.30 13.23 13.43
N ALA A 183 1.75 12.36 14.27
CA ALA A 183 1.06 12.78 15.48
C ALA A 183 1.98 13.52 16.48
N ALA A 184 3.28 13.18 16.51
CA ALA A 184 4.26 13.95 17.27
C ALA A 184 4.44 15.36 16.72
N CYS A 185 4.55 15.51 15.39
CA CYS A 185 4.64 16.82 14.74
C CYS A 185 3.40 17.69 14.97
N ASP A 186 2.21 17.10 14.83
CA ASP A 186 0.95 17.82 15.04
C ASP A 186 0.82 18.32 16.50
N ARG A 187 1.36 17.57 17.45
CA ARG A 187 1.37 17.92 18.88
C ARG A 187 2.35 19.06 19.18
N ASP A 188 3.60 18.93 18.72
CA ASP A 188 4.68 19.83 19.14
C ASP A 188 4.67 21.15 18.35
N TYR A 189 4.17 21.12 17.11
CA TYR A 189 4.21 22.28 16.21
C TYR A 189 2.83 22.71 15.67
N GLY A 190 1.77 22.01 16.07
CA GLY A 190 0.41 22.24 15.57
C GLY A 190 0.12 21.55 14.23
N LYS A 191 -1.17 21.50 13.88
CA LYS A 191 -1.62 20.89 12.62
C LYS A 191 -1.07 21.63 11.41
N GLY A 192 -0.72 20.89 10.37
CA GLY A 192 -0.28 21.42 9.08
C GLY A 192 1.21 21.30 8.84
N ARG A 193 2.01 20.89 9.83
CA ARG A 193 3.39 20.44 9.59
C ARG A 193 3.42 18.99 9.13
N ILE A 194 4.45 18.61 8.39
CA ILE A 194 4.63 17.26 7.85
C ILE A 194 5.91 16.66 8.42
N ALA A 195 5.79 15.48 9.02
CA ALA A 195 6.94 14.66 9.42
C ALA A 195 7.74 14.28 8.18
N THR A 196 8.96 14.80 8.07
CA THR A 196 9.83 14.67 6.90
C THR A 196 11.19 14.14 7.32
N ILE A 197 11.77 13.26 6.50
CA ILE A 197 13.13 12.75 6.68
C ILE A 197 14.08 13.69 5.95
N THR A 198 15.00 14.31 6.68
CA THR A 198 16.00 15.24 6.10
C THR A 198 17.29 14.55 5.67
N ASN A 199 17.58 13.37 6.22
CA ASN A 199 18.72 12.53 5.84
C ASN A 199 18.31 11.04 5.86
N PRO A 200 18.17 10.38 4.70
CA PRO A 200 17.73 8.99 4.63
C PRO A 200 18.72 7.99 5.24
N ASP A 201 19.97 8.38 5.49
CA ASP A 201 21.02 7.52 6.03
C ASP A 201 21.19 7.66 7.56
N SER A 202 20.24 8.32 8.25
CA SER A 202 20.27 8.53 9.69
C SER A 202 18.90 8.23 10.31
N SER A 203 18.89 7.45 11.39
CA SER A 203 17.65 7.16 12.12
C SER A 203 17.03 8.41 12.73
N SER A 204 17.84 9.40 13.11
CA SER A 204 17.44 10.59 13.87
C SER A 204 17.06 11.79 13.02
N SER A 205 16.88 11.63 11.70
CA SER A 205 16.69 12.74 10.75
C SER A 205 15.24 13.15 10.54
N TRP A 206 14.34 12.80 11.46
CA TRP A 206 12.95 13.21 11.41
C TRP A 206 12.78 14.65 11.85
N GLU A 207 12.14 15.46 11.00
CA GLU A 207 11.82 16.84 11.27
C GLU A 207 10.36 17.19 10.94
N CYS A 208 9.80 18.16 11.64
CA CYS A 208 8.47 18.70 11.38
C CYS A 208 8.56 19.98 10.54
N LEU A 209 8.32 19.84 9.23
CA LEU A 209 8.45 20.96 8.29
C LEU A 209 7.08 21.55 7.92
N ALA A 210 7.03 22.86 7.72
CA ALA A 210 5.86 23.47 7.12
C ALA A 210 5.80 23.15 5.61
N PRO A 211 4.62 23.05 5.00
CA PRO A 211 4.50 22.78 3.57
C PRO A 211 5.25 23.85 2.76
N GLY A 212 6.15 23.42 1.87
CA GLY A 212 6.94 24.32 1.04
C GLY A 212 8.17 24.96 1.70
N THR A 213 8.49 24.61 2.95
CA THR A 213 9.75 25.04 3.58
C THR A 213 10.90 24.08 3.26
N ALA A 214 12.08 24.64 3.02
CA ALA A 214 13.29 23.83 2.91
C ALA A 214 13.66 23.24 4.28
N PRO A 215 14.16 22.00 4.34
CA PRO A 215 14.65 21.42 5.57
C PRO A 215 15.82 22.23 6.12
N GLU A 216 15.75 22.62 7.39
CA GLU A 216 16.83 23.25 8.13
C GLU A 216 17.32 22.27 9.21
N PRO A 217 18.42 21.54 8.95
CA PRO A 217 18.87 20.45 9.80
C PRO A 217 18.88 20.82 11.29
N GLY A 218 18.13 20.08 12.10
CA GLY A 218 18.18 20.14 13.56
C GLY A 218 17.35 21.24 14.22
N LYS A 219 16.61 22.07 13.49
CA LYS A 219 15.72 23.08 14.13
C LYS A 219 14.34 22.55 14.52
N ASN A 220 13.83 21.55 13.80
CA ASN A 220 12.47 21.05 13.95
C ASN A 220 12.43 19.55 14.27
N GLY A 221 13.38 19.05 15.07
CA GLY A 221 13.50 17.62 15.37
C GLY A 221 12.24 17.04 16.03
N VAL A 222 11.96 15.77 15.77
CA VAL A 222 10.84 15.06 16.40
C VAL A 222 11.27 14.37 17.68
N ALA A 223 10.54 14.61 18.78
CA ALA A 223 10.72 13.89 20.04
C ALA A 223 10.09 12.47 19.96
N ILE A 224 10.78 11.55 19.27
CA ILE A 224 10.30 10.17 19.02
C ILE A 224 10.09 9.39 20.34
N SER A 225 10.98 9.59 21.32
CA SER A 225 10.87 8.99 22.66
C SER A 225 9.58 9.37 23.37
N ASP A 226 9.25 10.66 23.36
CA ASP A 226 8.02 11.17 23.98
C ASP A 226 6.77 10.66 23.27
N GLN A 227 6.85 10.53 21.94
CA GLN A 227 5.76 9.94 21.17
C GLN A 227 5.54 8.47 21.50
N CYS A 228 6.60 7.66 21.61
CA CYS A 228 6.49 6.28 22.04
C CYS A 228 5.88 6.14 23.43
N ALA A 229 6.34 6.94 24.40
CA ALA A 229 5.83 6.89 25.77
C ALA A 229 4.35 7.28 25.86
N ARG A 230 3.87 8.19 25.01
CA ARG A 230 2.45 8.58 24.94
C ARG A 230 1.58 7.52 24.28
N GLN A 231 2.04 6.95 23.17
CA GLN A 231 1.27 5.92 22.44
C GLN A 231 1.23 4.61 23.21
N TRP A 232 2.33 4.26 23.89
CA TRP A 232 2.44 3.05 24.71
C TRP A 232 3.08 3.41 26.06
N PRO A 233 2.26 3.74 27.08
CA PRO A 233 2.75 4.06 28.43
C PRO A 233 3.70 2.98 28.97
N GLY A 234 4.86 3.41 29.48
CA GLY A 234 5.93 2.52 29.95
C GLY A 234 6.82 1.96 28.85
N SER A 235 6.70 2.43 27.61
CA SER A 235 7.62 2.08 26.52
C SER A 235 8.68 3.16 26.29
N GLU A 236 9.81 2.76 25.70
CA GLU A 236 10.84 3.66 25.18
C GLU A 236 10.99 3.51 23.68
N SER A 237 11.48 4.56 23.02
CA SER A 237 11.82 4.49 21.61
C SER A 237 13.23 3.92 21.44
N ARG A 238 13.42 3.11 20.39
CA ARG A 238 14.74 2.63 19.97
C ARG A 238 14.77 2.50 18.45
N ALA A 239 15.81 3.04 17.82
CA ALA A 239 16.13 2.73 16.44
C ALA A 239 16.74 1.32 16.37
N LEU A 240 16.23 0.46 15.49
CA LEU A 240 16.83 -0.86 15.25
C LEU A 240 18.09 -0.76 14.38
N SER A 241 18.27 0.35 13.65
CA SER A 241 19.44 0.65 12.85
C SER A 241 19.66 2.16 12.81
N ASP A 242 20.87 2.61 13.13
CA ASP A 242 21.22 4.04 13.12
C ASP A 242 21.23 4.64 11.71
N ARG A 243 21.22 3.80 10.67
CA ARG A 243 21.23 4.21 9.25
C ARG A 243 19.87 4.14 8.56
N ASP A 244 18.81 3.87 9.31
CA ASP A 244 17.46 3.70 8.76
C ASP A 244 16.45 4.54 9.58
N PRO A 245 15.96 5.69 9.06
CA PRO A 245 14.94 6.52 9.70
C PRO A 245 13.61 5.79 9.94
N TRP A 246 13.33 4.70 9.23
CA TRP A 246 12.11 3.91 9.43
C TRP A 246 12.27 2.78 10.45
N SER A 247 13.45 2.67 11.07
CA SER A 247 13.78 1.58 12.01
C SER A 247 13.30 1.81 13.45
N TRP A 248 12.73 2.98 13.77
CA TRP A 248 12.22 3.27 15.11
C TRP A 248 11.11 2.32 15.56
N ARG A 249 11.25 1.83 16.78
CA ARG A 249 10.25 1.00 17.46
C ARG A 249 10.03 1.50 18.88
N CYS A 250 8.82 1.29 19.38
CA CYS A 250 8.52 1.45 20.79
C CYS A 250 8.65 0.09 21.48
N ILE A 251 9.47 0.02 22.52
CA ILE A 251 9.84 -1.19 23.24
C ILE A 251 9.40 -1.04 24.69
N GLN A 252 8.74 -2.06 25.25
CA GLN A 252 8.33 -2.06 26.65
C GLN A 252 9.56 -1.99 27.57
N ARG A 253 9.62 -1.00 28.48
CA ARG A 253 10.65 -0.97 29.51
C ARG A 253 10.45 -2.14 30.48
N GLY A 254 11.56 -2.79 30.80
CA GLY A 254 11.62 -3.84 31.82
C GLY A 254 11.66 -3.29 33.23
#